data_AF-A0A958SIA3-F1
#
_entry.id   AF-A0A958SIA3-F1
#
_cell.length_a   1.000
_cell.length_b   1.000
_cell.length_c   1.000
_cell.angle_alpha   90.00
_cell.angle_beta   90.00
_cell.angle_gamma   90.00
#
_symmetry.space_group_name_H-M   'P 1'
#
loop_
_entity.id
_entity.type
_entity.pdbx_description
1 polymer ?
#
loop_
_entity_poly.entity_id
_entity_poly.type
_entity_poly.pdbx_seq_one_letter_code
_entity_poly.pdbx_strand_id
1 'polypeptide(L)'
;MRKPLKRLFALNPKAQTLRTKRKKAEAAFKVALVSGEPALISTAKAYLIYVKGQQLSLRAKQQSEVMEIQSIANERERQLRKDFQMQYQTHLKSFNNGSFSPQLIFYPPLSLSPSYRLAPFTLEPTTLQARWSIKANHSHFLEHIPFLKNLNSPLSLKGQCATELKLRKDKWHIRIKEGRS
;
A
#
# COMPACT_ATOMS: atom_id res chain seq x y z
N MET A 1 8.09 -4.48 -10.38
CA MET A 1 7.09 -3.45 -9.98
C MET A 1 6.87 -2.35 -11.02
N ARG A 2 7.92 -1.70 -11.58
CA ARG A 2 7.73 -0.63 -12.60
C ARG A 2 6.95 -1.08 -13.86
N LYS A 3 7.21 -2.29 -14.38
CA LYS A 3 6.56 -2.82 -15.59
C LYS A 3 5.03 -2.99 -15.43
N PRO A 4 4.51 -3.74 -14.44
CA PRO A 4 3.06 -3.92 -14.30
C PRO A 4 2.32 -2.62 -13.95
N LEU A 5 2.94 -1.70 -13.18
CA LEU A 5 2.37 -0.37 -12.94
C LEU A 5 2.22 0.44 -14.25
N LYS A 6 3.23 0.42 -15.12
CA LYS A 6 3.15 1.07 -16.44
C LYS A 6 2.04 0.48 -17.30
N ARG A 7 1.91 -0.85 -17.34
CA ARG A 7 0.82 -1.52 -18.06
C ARG A 7 -0.55 -1.15 -17.50
N LEU A 8 -0.71 -1.15 -16.16
CA LEU A 8 -1.95 -0.72 -15.51
C LEU A 8 -2.34 0.72 -15.89
N PHE A 9 -1.40 1.66 -15.85
CA PHE A 9 -1.68 3.07 -16.19
C PHE A 9 -1.93 3.29 -17.67
N ALA A 10 -1.30 2.50 -18.55
CA ALA A 10 -1.58 2.52 -19.98
C ALA A 10 -3.04 2.11 -20.31
N LEU A 11 -3.74 1.43 -19.40
CA LEU A 11 -5.16 1.09 -19.55
C LEU A 11 -6.11 2.25 -19.20
N ASN A 12 -5.63 3.33 -18.57
CA ASN A 12 -6.47 4.45 -18.12
C ASN A 12 -7.18 5.20 -19.27
N PRO A 13 -6.53 5.52 -20.41
CA PRO A 13 -7.21 6.16 -21.53
C PRO A 13 -8.35 5.29 -22.08
N LYS A 14 -8.13 3.98 -22.18
CA LYS A 14 -9.17 3.04 -22.62
C LYS A 14 -10.34 3.00 -21.64
N ALA A 15 -10.06 3.04 -20.34
CA ALA A 15 -11.09 3.12 -19.31
C ALA A 15 -11.95 4.38 -19.47
N GLN A 16 -11.32 5.54 -19.69
CA GLN A 16 -12.03 6.81 -19.93
C GLN A 16 -12.91 6.74 -21.18
N THR A 17 -12.39 6.24 -22.30
CA THR A 17 -13.15 6.07 -23.54
C THR A 17 -14.37 5.17 -23.34
N LEU A 18 -14.23 4.04 -22.65
CA LEU A 18 -15.34 3.14 -22.38
C LEU A 18 -16.40 3.76 -21.45
N ARG A 19 -16.00 4.59 -20.47
CA ARG A 19 -16.96 5.35 -19.65
C ARG A 19 -17.76 6.34 -20.50
N THR A 20 -17.12 7.06 -21.42
CA THR A 20 -17.82 7.97 -22.33
C THR A 20 -18.77 7.21 -23.26
N LYS A 21 -18.34 6.08 -23.83
CA LYS A 21 -19.21 5.21 -24.65
C LYS A 21 -20.41 4.71 -23.86
N ARG A 22 -20.21 4.31 -22.59
CA ARG A 22 -21.31 3.87 -21.72
C ARG A 22 -22.33 4.97 -21.50
N LYS A 23 -21.91 6.20 -21.18
CA LYS A 23 -22.82 7.34 -21.02
C LYS A 23 -23.65 7.59 -22.28
N LYS A 24 -23.01 7.53 -23.46
CA LYS A 24 -23.71 7.67 -24.75
C LYS A 24 -24.71 6.53 -24.99
N ALA A 25 -24.31 5.29 -24.71
CA ALA A 25 -25.19 4.12 -24.84
C ALA A 25 -26.39 4.17 -23.88
N GLU A 26 -26.19 4.61 -22.64
CA GLU A 26 -27.26 4.83 -21.66
C GLU A 26 -28.22 5.93 -22.11
N ALA A 27 -27.71 7.03 -22.68
CA ALA A 27 -28.55 8.10 -23.23
C ALA A 27 -29.38 7.61 -24.43
N ALA A 28 -28.75 6.90 -25.39
CA ALA A 28 -29.44 6.32 -26.54
C ALA A 28 -30.54 5.33 -26.12
N PHE A 29 -30.27 4.49 -25.13
CA PHE A 29 -31.26 3.57 -24.59
C PHE A 29 -32.45 4.29 -23.95
N LYS A 30 -32.22 5.39 -23.22
CA LYS A 30 -33.31 6.23 -22.68
C LYS A 30 -34.17 6.84 -23.78
N VAL A 31 -33.54 7.38 -24.83
CA VAL A 31 -34.27 7.95 -25.98
C VAL A 31 -35.13 6.87 -26.66
N ALA A 32 -34.57 5.68 -26.88
CA ALA A 32 -35.29 4.55 -27.46
C ALA A 32 -36.47 4.08 -26.60
N LEU A 33 -36.36 4.15 -25.27
CA LEU A 33 -37.48 3.85 -24.37
C LEU A 33 -38.62 4.88 -24.51
N VAL A 34 -38.29 6.16 -24.70
CA VAL A 34 -39.29 7.22 -24.90
C VAL A 34 -39.99 7.09 -26.26
N SER A 35 -39.28 6.65 -27.31
CA SER A 35 -39.89 6.47 -28.63
C SER A 35 -40.90 5.32 -28.69
N GLY A 36 -40.84 4.35 -27.75
CA GLY A 36 -41.77 3.21 -27.70
C GLY A 36 -41.54 2.14 -28.79
N GLU A 37 -40.66 2.39 -29.76
CA GLU A 37 -40.36 1.47 -30.85
C GLU A 37 -39.52 0.25 -30.39
N PRO A 38 -40.05 -0.99 -30.48
CA PRO A 38 -39.37 -2.19 -29.98
C PRO A 38 -38.01 -2.46 -30.62
N ALA A 39 -37.86 -2.17 -31.92
CA ALA A 39 -36.60 -2.36 -32.66
C ALA A 39 -35.50 -1.40 -32.19
N LEU A 40 -35.83 -0.13 -31.93
CA LEU A 40 -34.88 0.83 -31.38
C LEU A 40 -34.48 0.48 -29.95
N ILE A 41 -35.43 0.00 -29.14
CA ILE A 41 -35.16 -0.44 -27.76
C ILE A 41 -34.19 -1.62 -27.76
N SER A 42 -34.43 -2.64 -28.59
CA SER A 42 -33.61 -3.85 -28.63
C SER A 42 -32.19 -3.55 -29.11
N THR A 43 -32.04 -2.74 -30.16
CA THR A 43 -30.73 -2.32 -30.70
C THR A 43 -29.94 -1.47 -29.70
N ALA A 44 -30.58 -0.48 -29.07
CA ALA A 44 -29.93 0.36 -28.05
C ALA A 44 -29.54 -0.46 -26.80
N LYS A 45 -30.37 -1.42 -26.39
CA LYS A 45 -30.06 -2.36 -25.30
C LYS A 45 -28.87 -3.24 -25.65
N ALA A 46 -28.84 -3.81 -26.86
CA ALA A 46 -27.72 -4.64 -27.33
C ALA A 46 -26.40 -3.85 -27.33
N TYR A 47 -26.43 -2.60 -27.82
CA TYR A 47 -25.25 -1.72 -27.79
C TYR A 47 -24.78 -1.42 -26.36
N LEU A 48 -25.71 -1.14 -25.44
CA LEU A 48 -25.37 -0.92 -24.02
C LEU A 48 -24.73 -2.16 -23.38
N ILE A 49 -25.28 -3.36 -23.65
CA ILE A 49 -24.73 -4.64 -23.17
C ILE A 49 -23.33 -4.85 -23.74
N TYR A 50 -23.12 -4.61 -25.03
CA TYR A 50 -21.82 -4.72 -25.67
C TYR A 50 -20.77 -3.81 -25.00
N VAL A 51 -21.10 -2.54 -24.75
CA VAL A 51 -20.20 -1.60 -24.06
C VAL A 51 -19.90 -2.06 -22.63
N LYS A 52 -20.89 -2.58 -21.89
CA LYS A 52 -20.67 -3.16 -20.54
C LYS A 52 -19.76 -4.38 -20.59
N GLY A 53 -19.90 -5.24 -21.61
CA GLY A 53 -19.00 -6.37 -21.84
C GLY A 53 -17.55 -5.93 -22.08
N GLN A 54 -17.34 -4.87 -22.87
CA GLN A 54 -16.01 -4.28 -23.05
C GLN A 54 -15.43 -3.71 -21.74
N GLN A 55 -16.25 -3.07 -20.91
CA GLN A 55 -15.83 -2.61 -19.58
C GLN A 55 -15.40 -3.79 -18.70
N LEU A 56 -16.18 -4.87 -18.66
CA LEU A 56 -15.84 -6.07 -17.89
C LEU A 56 -14.53 -6.72 -18.34
N SER A 57 -14.31 -6.83 -19.66
CA SER A 57 -13.05 -7.33 -20.20
C SER A 57 -11.85 -6.45 -19.80
N LEU A 58 -12.02 -5.13 -19.82
CA LEU A 58 -10.98 -4.21 -19.33
C LEU A 58 -10.75 -4.37 -17.83
N ARG A 59 -11.82 -4.54 -17.04
CA ARG A 59 -11.74 -4.75 -15.59
C ARG A 59 -10.90 -5.98 -15.25
N ALA A 60 -11.13 -7.10 -15.94
CA ALA A 60 -10.35 -8.31 -15.77
C ALA A 60 -8.86 -8.08 -16.05
N LYS A 61 -8.53 -7.38 -17.14
CA LYS A 61 -7.14 -7.00 -17.47
C LYS A 61 -6.51 -6.09 -16.40
N GLN A 62 -7.26 -5.13 -15.89
CA GLN A 62 -6.76 -4.28 -14.82
C GLN A 62 -6.54 -5.07 -13.53
N GLN A 63 -7.43 -6.01 -13.22
CA GLN A 63 -7.33 -6.86 -12.03
C GLN A 63 -6.11 -7.78 -12.10
N SER A 64 -5.80 -8.38 -13.26
CA SER A 64 -4.59 -9.19 -13.41
C SER A 64 -3.32 -8.38 -13.15
N GLU A 65 -3.24 -7.15 -13.67
CA GLU A 65 -2.09 -6.27 -13.41
C GLU A 65 -1.99 -5.87 -11.93
N VAL A 66 -3.12 -5.62 -11.26
CA VAL A 66 -3.15 -5.32 -9.81
C VAL A 66 -2.66 -6.51 -8.99
N MET A 67 -3.09 -7.74 -9.32
CA MET A 67 -2.65 -8.94 -8.63
C MET A 67 -1.15 -9.19 -8.81
N GLU A 68 -0.59 -8.93 -10.01
CA GLU A 68 0.85 -9.00 -10.24
C GLU A 68 1.63 -7.96 -9.41
N ILE A 69 1.11 -6.72 -9.32
CA ILE A 69 1.70 -5.68 -8.47
C ILE A 69 1.73 -6.11 -7.00
N GLN A 70 0.62 -6.68 -6.50
CA GLN A 70 0.50 -7.16 -5.12
C GLN A 70 1.42 -8.35 -4.85
N SER A 71 1.52 -9.30 -5.78
CA SER A 71 2.43 -10.44 -5.68
C SER A 71 3.89 -9.97 -5.54
N ILE A 72 4.34 -9.06 -6.41
CA ILE A 72 5.69 -8.50 -6.36
C ILE A 72 5.91 -7.70 -5.05
N ALA A 73 4.89 -6.98 -4.57
CA ALA A 73 4.97 -6.25 -3.32
C ALA A 73 5.18 -7.21 -2.13
N ASN A 74 4.39 -8.28 -2.06
CA ASN A 74 4.46 -9.29 -1.02
C ASN A 74 5.80 -10.04 -1.02
N GLU A 75 6.31 -10.38 -2.21
CA GLU A 75 7.63 -11.01 -2.35
C GLU A 75 8.75 -10.11 -1.83
N ARG A 76 8.73 -8.83 -2.21
CA ARG A 76 9.71 -7.85 -1.72
C ARG A 76 9.60 -7.62 -0.22
N GLU A 77 8.38 -7.54 0.31
CA GLU A 77 8.17 -7.43 1.74
C GLU A 77 8.72 -8.65 2.49
N ARG A 78 8.48 -9.86 1.96
CA ARG A 78 9.03 -11.10 2.51
C ARG A 78 10.55 -11.10 2.48
N GLN A 79 11.16 -10.66 1.38
CA GLN A 79 12.63 -10.58 1.26
C GLN A 79 13.19 -9.57 2.26
N LEU A 80 12.63 -8.36 2.33
CA LEU A 80 13.03 -7.34 3.30
C LEU A 80 12.95 -7.85 4.74
N ARG A 81 11.87 -8.57 5.08
CA ARG A 81 11.71 -9.19 6.40
C ARG A 81 12.81 -10.23 6.68
N LYS A 82 13.15 -11.07 5.71
CA LYS A 82 14.24 -12.06 5.85
C LYS A 82 15.58 -11.38 6.05
N ASP A 83 15.92 -10.41 5.21
CA ASP A 83 17.19 -9.68 5.27
C ASP A 83 17.34 -8.97 6.62
N PHE A 84 16.26 -8.34 7.08
CA PHE A 84 16.21 -7.69 8.39
C PHE A 84 16.32 -8.68 9.56
N GLN A 85 15.63 -9.82 9.49
CA GLN A 85 15.75 -10.87 10.51
C GLN A 85 17.18 -11.43 10.58
N MET A 86 17.82 -11.68 9.43
CA MET A 86 19.21 -12.18 9.40
C MET A 86 20.21 -11.17 9.98
N GLN A 87 20.02 -9.88 9.72
CA GLN A 87 20.93 -8.82 10.21
C GLN A 87 20.72 -8.45 11.69
N TYR A 88 19.49 -8.56 12.22
CA TYR A 88 19.12 -8.02 13.54
C TYR A 88 18.56 -9.06 14.53
N GLN A 89 18.82 -10.35 14.25
CA GLN A 89 18.30 -11.53 14.96
C GLN A 89 18.46 -11.49 16.50
N THR A 90 19.45 -10.76 17.01
CA THR A 90 19.79 -10.70 18.44
C THR A 90 19.13 -9.56 19.23
N HIS A 91 18.50 -8.56 18.60
CA HIS A 91 18.17 -7.30 19.30
C HIS A 91 16.70 -6.83 19.25
N LEU A 92 15.83 -7.43 18.44
CA LEU A 92 14.46 -6.93 18.26
C LEU A 92 13.39 -7.93 18.72
N LYS A 93 12.68 -7.58 19.80
CA LYS A 93 11.57 -8.37 20.39
C LYS A 93 10.24 -8.21 19.66
N SER A 94 10.04 -7.10 18.94
CA SER A 94 8.87 -6.93 18.07
C SER A 94 9.19 -5.93 16.95
N PHE A 95 8.82 -6.29 15.72
CA PHE A 95 8.85 -5.39 14.58
C PHE A 95 7.42 -5.23 14.08
N ASN A 96 6.82 -4.06 14.33
CA ASN A 96 5.48 -3.77 13.88
C ASN A 96 5.55 -3.32 12.41
N ASN A 97 5.29 -4.26 11.51
CA ASN A 97 5.37 -4.05 10.07
C ASN A 97 4.15 -3.27 9.57
N GLY A 98 4.32 -1.98 9.29
CA GLY A 98 3.43 -1.31 8.35
C GLY A 98 3.51 -2.00 6.98
N SER A 99 2.38 -2.19 6.31
CA SER A 99 2.37 -2.74 4.95
C SER A 99 3.11 -1.79 4.00
N PHE A 100 4.17 -2.26 3.35
CA PHE A 100 4.95 -1.49 2.37
C PHE A 100 4.37 -1.59 0.94
N SER A 101 3.15 -2.11 0.79
CA SER A 101 2.52 -2.25 -0.52
C SER A 101 2.12 -0.90 -1.11
N PRO A 102 2.42 -0.62 -2.39
CA PRO A 102 2.00 0.62 -3.03
C PRO A 102 0.47 0.70 -3.03
N GLN A 103 -0.06 1.73 -2.37
CA GLN A 103 -1.50 1.95 -2.35
C GLN A 103 -1.95 2.50 -3.71
N LEU A 104 -2.94 1.83 -4.31
CA LEU A 104 -3.53 2.23 -5.58
C LEU A 104 -4.87 2.92 -5.31
N ILE A 105 -5.03 4.15 -5.79
CA ILE A 105 -6.31 4.86 -5.78
C ILE A 105 -6.99 4.61 -7.12
N PHE A 106 -8.28 4.30 -7.10
CA PHE A 106 -9.09 4.08 -8.29
C PHE A 106 -10.28 5.04 -8.34
N TYR A 107 -10.64 5.50 -9.54
CA TYR A 107 -11.76 6.42 -9.76
C TYR A 107 -12.46 6.17 -11.10
N PRO A 108 -13.81 6.24 -11.19
CA PRO A 108 -14.75 6.42 -10.08
C PRO A 108 -14.95 5.12 -9.27
N PRO A 109 -15.37 5.21 -7.99
CA PRO A 109 -15.69 4.05 -7.19
C PRO A 109 -16.83 3.26 -7.86
N LEU A 110 -16.79 1.92 -7.75
CA LEU A 110 -17.77 0.99 -8.35
C LEU A 110 -17.84 0.99 -9.89
N SER A 111 -16.94 1.69 -10.59
CA SER A 111 -16.88 1.63 -12.04
C SER A 111 -16.42 0.26 -12.53
N LEU A 112 -17.04 -0.25 -13.61
CA LEU A 112 -16.52 -1.39 -14.37
C LEU A 112 -15.30 -1.02 -15.21
N SER A 113 -14.90 0.25 -15.26
CA SER A 113 -13.67 0.69 -15.93
C SER A 113 -13.05 1.88 -15.18
N PRO A 114 -12.51 1.65 -13.97
CA PRO A 114 -11.87 2.71 -13.21
C PRO A 114 -10.53 3.07 -13.85
N SER A 115 -10.09 4.29 -13.56
CA SER A 115 -8.72 4.73 -13.80
C SER A 115 -7.95 4.58 -12.50
N TYR A 116 -6.70 4.15 -12.60
CA TYR A 116 -5.81 3.94 -11.46
C TYR A 116 -4.74 5.02 -11.39
N ARG A 117 -4.39 5.43 -10.18
CA ARG A 117 -3.24 6.27 -9.87
C ARG A 117 -2.55 5.73 -8.61
N LEU A 118 -1.25 6.01 -8.47
CA LEU A 118 -0.60 5.80 -7.18
C LEU A 118 -1.24 6.73 -6.16
N ALA A 119 -1.51 6.21 -4.96
CA ALA A 119 -1.70 7.10 -3.82
C ALA A 119 -0.43 7.95 -3.70
N PRO A 120 -0.56 9.27 -3.44
CA PRO A 120 0.60 10.00 -2.97
C PRO A 120 1.17 9.23 -1.78
N PHE A 121 2.49 9.14 -1.69
CA PHE A 121 3.15 8.68 -0.47
C PHE A 121 2.89 9.75 0.62
N THR A 122 1.66 9.83 1.11
CA THR A 122 1.37 10.41 2.41
C THR A 122 1.79 9.36 3.41
N LEU A 123 3.10 9.30 3.63
CA LEU A 123 3.57 8.99 4.97
C LEU A 123 3.05 10.17 5.81
N GLU A 124 1.84 10.03 6.35
CA GLU A 124 1.67 10.60 7.69
C GLU A 124 2.93 10.21 8.47
N PRO A 125 3.60 11.15 9.15
CA PRO A 125 4.90 10.90 9.76
C PRO A 125 4.81 9.63 10.61
N THR A 126 5.29 8.52 10.04
CA THR A 126 5.23 7.22 10.69
C THR A 126 6.35 7.26 11.69
N THR A 127 5.96 7.48 12.95
CA THR A 127 6.89 7.37 14.06
C THR A 127 7.18 5.88 14.19
N LEU A 128 8.30 5.42 13.63
CA LEU A 128 8.78 4.08 13.85
C LEU A 128 9.33 4.04 15.27
N GLN A 129 8.61 3.38 16.18
CA GLN A 129 9.09 3.21 17.55
C GLN A 129 9.78 1.85 17.66
N ALA A 130 11.09 1.87 17.89
CA ALA A 130 11.87 0.69 18.23
C ALA A 130 12.00 0.59 19.75
N ARG A 131 11.36 -0.42 20.35
CA ARG A 131 11.50 -0.72 21.77
C ARG A 131 12.48 -1.88 21.92
N TRP A 132 13.54 -1.68 22.70
CA TRP A 132 14.49 -2.73 23.01
C TRP A 132 14.71 -2.81 24.52
N SER A 133 15.05 -4.00 25.01
CA SER A 133 15.27 -4.25 26.44
C SER A 133 16.45 -5.20 26.55
N ILE A 134 17.55 -4.68 27.10
CA ILE A 134 18.74 -5.45 27.41
C ILE A 134 18.60 -5.90 28.86
N LYS A 135 18.52 -7.21 29.06
CA LYS A 135 18.66 -7.81 30.39
C LYS A 135 20.15 -8.00 30.61
N ALA A 136 20.77 -7.16 31.44
CA ALA A 136 22.15 -7.37 31.85
C ALA A 136 22.15 -8.41 32.98
N ASN A 137 22.34 -9.68 32.62
CA ASN A 137 22.68 -10.70 33.60
C ASN A 137 24.19 -10.56 33.85
N HIS A 138 24.55 -10.28 35.10
CA HIS A 138 25.91 -10.09 35.60
C HIS A 138 27.02 -10.77 34.80
N SER A 139 27.95 -9.99 34.25
CA SER A 139 29.41 -10.14 34.42
C SER A 139 30.16 -9.20 33.46
N HIS A 140 31.27 -8.62 33.94
CA HIS A 140 32.16 -7.67 33.28
C HIS A 140 31.73 -6.20 33.13
N PHE A 141 30.59 -5.86 32.51
CA PHE A 141 30.30 -4.41 32.26
C PHE A 141 30.01 -3.62 33.55
N LEU A 142 29.41 -4.27 34.55
CA LEU A 142 29.07 -3.65 35.84
C LEU A 142 30.29 -3.52 36.78
N GLU A 143 31.41 -4.19 36.50
CA GLU A 143 32.59 -4.17 37.36
C GLU A 143 33.32 -2.82 37.33
N HIS A 144 33.17 -2.08 36.23
CA HIS A 144 33.83 -0.79 36.01
C HIS A 144 33.00 0.43 36.45
N ILE A 145 31.78 0.24 36.97
CA ILE A 145 30.92 1.33 37.42
C ILE A 145 30.72 1.20 38.95
N PRO A 146 31.49 1.94 39.77
CA PRO A 146 31.58 1.69 41.22
C PRO A 146 30.27 1.86 41.99
N PHE A 147 29.30 2.64 41.49
CA PHE A 147 28.02 2.84 42.18
C PHE A 147 27.00 1.70 41.98
N LEU A 148 27.21 0.81 40.99
CA LEU A 148 26.26 -0.25 40.63
C LEU A 148 26.61 -1.62 41.23
N LYS A 149 27.74 -1.74 41.95
CA LYS A 149 28.24 -3.01 42.50
C LYS A 149 27.33 -3.69 43.54
N ASN A 150 26.43 -2.94 44.18
CA ASN A 150 25.59 -3.44 45.29
C ASN A 150 24.13 -3.75 44.91
N LEU A 151 23.79 -3.78 43.61
CA LEU A 151 22.43 -4.10 43.18
C LEU A 151 22.26 -5.62 43.06
N ASN A 152 21.65 -6.25 44.06
CA ASN A 152 21.30 -7.69 44.12
C ASN A 152 20.17 -8.11 43.14
N SER A 153 19.81 -7.26 42.18
CA SER A 153 18.75 -7.54 41.21
C SER A 153 19.26 -7.33 39.78
N PRO A 154 18.87 -8.20 38.83
CA PRO A 154 19.33 -8.08 37.45
C PRO A 154 18.89 -6.73 36.88
N LEU A 155 19.87 -5.89 36.53
CA LEU A 155 19.61 -4.57 35.98
C LEU A 155 18.98 -4.74 34.59
N SER A 156 17.70 -4.40 34.47
CA SER A 156 16.98 -4.42 33.21
C SER A 156 16.97 -3.02 32.61
N LEU A 157 17.89 -2.74 31.70
CA LEU A 157 17.91 -1.49 30.95
C LEU A 157 16.82 -1.57 29.87
N LYS A 158 15.76 -0.77 30.04
CA LYS A 158 14.67 -0.64 29.08
C LYS A 158 14.84 0.66 28.30
N GLY A 159 15.33 0.57 27.07
CA GLY A 159 15.45 1.72 26.17
C GLY A 159 14.23 1.82 25.25
N GLN A 160 13.65 3.01 25.13
CA GLN A 160 12.71 3.30 24.05
C GLN A 160 13.36 4.29 23.09
N CYS A 161 13.59 3.86 21.85
CA CYS A 161 14.04 4.74 20.79
C CYS A 161 12.89 4.96 19.82
N ALA A 162 12.40 6.20 19.74
CA ALA A 162 11.40 6.56 18.75
C ALA A 162 12.11 7.24 17.59
N THR A 163 12.19 6.57 16.44
CA THR A 163 12.69 7.16 15.20
C THR A 163 11.53 7.73 14.40
N GLU A 164 11.54 9.06 14.25
CA GLU A 164 10.61 9.75 13.38
C GLU A 164 11.24 9.85 11.98
N LEU A 165 10.64 9.19 11.00
CA LEU A 165 11.00 9.31 9.59
C LEU A 165 10.06 10.33 8.93
N LYS A 166 10.63 11.46 8.50
CA LYS A 166 9.90 12.48 7.75
C LYS A 166 10.48 12.63 6.36
N LEU A 167 9.63 12.52 5.35
CA LEU A 167 9.97 12.87 3.98
C LEU A 167 9.78 14.39 3.82
N ARG A 168 10.86 15.14 3.59
CA ARG A 168 10.80 16.58 3.22
C ARG A 168 11.57 16.79 1.93
N LYS A 169 10.94 17.42 0.93
CA LYS A 169 11.58 17.81 -0.34
C LYS A 169 12.39 16.65 -0.97
N ASP A 170 11.78 15.47 -1.07
CA ASP A 170 12.38 14.23 -1.62
C ASP A 170 13.62 13.70 -0.89
N LYS A 171 13.91 14.19 0.31
CA LYS A 171 14.98 13.67 1.18
C LYS A 171 14.39 13.09 2.46
N TRP A 172 14.92 11.93 2.86
CA TRP A 172 14.59 11.29 4.12
C TRP A 172 15.30 12.00 5.25
N HIS A 173 14.53 12.57 6.17
CA HIS A 173 15.03 13.12 7.42
C HIS A 173 14.71 12.14 8.55
N ILE A 174 15.77 11.58 9.12
CA ILE A 174 15.68 10.69 10.28
C ILE A 174 15.88 11.57 11.53
N ARG A 175 14.91 11.55 12.43
CA ARG A 175 15.06 12.17 13.75
C ARG A 175 14.91 11.10 14.82
N ILE A 176 16.02 10.77 15.48
CA ILE A 176 16.04 9.87 16.62
C ILE A 176 15.58 10.69 17.83
N LYS A 177 14.47 10.29 18.45
CA LYS A 177 14.05 10.78 19.76
C LYS A 177 14.44 9.71 20.78
N GLU A 178 15.44 10.02 21.59
CA GLU A 178 15.77 9.21 22.74
C GLU A 178 14.65 9.36 23.78
N GLY A 179 13.93 8.28 24.06
CA GLY A 179 13.06 8.20 25.22
C GLY A 179 13.92 7.88 26.43
N ARG A 180 14.17 8.88 27.28
CA ARG A 180 14.71 8.62 28.62
C ARG A 180 13.60 7.96 29.45
N SER A 181 13.85 6.72 29.87
CA SER A 181 13.06 5.98 30.85
C SER A 181 13.45 6.38 32.27
#